data_AF-A0A061S3Z8-F1
#
_entry.id   AF-A0A061S3Z8-F1
#
_cell.length_a   1.000
_cell.length_b   1.000
_cell.length_c   1.000
_cell.angle_alpha   90.00
_cell.angle_beta   90.00
_cell.angle_gamma   90.00
#
_symmetry.space_group_name_H-M   'P 1'
#
loop_
_entity.id
_entity.type
_entity.pdbx_description
1 polymer ?
#
loop_
_entity_poly.entity_id
_entity_poly.type
_entity_poly.pdbx_seq_one_letter_code
_entity_poly.pdbx_strand_id
1 'polypeptide(L)'
;ARRHALFISTNSELESIEDLRPRHIKELLHMQRQGAEWAQQQEADVPLGFRLGFHTVPSMRQLHLHVVSEDFDSHFMKHKKHWNSFTTAFFRPITDVIHELRTNGSVRIDLEEVARLLSSPVRCFRCLQEFKTVPDAKLHVRTCAASALETLTSAEGSG
;
A
#
# COMPACT_ATOMS: atom_id res chain seq x y z
N ALA A 1 9.49 2.17 -6.61
CA ALA A 1 9.52 3.63 -6.50
C ALA A 1 10.98 4.08 -6.32
N ARG A 2 11.27 5.39 -6.25
CA ARG A 2 12.64 5.89 -6.02
C ARG A 2 13.22 5.45 -4.68
N ARG A 3 12.37 5.46 -3.65
CA ARG A 3 12.67 4.99 -2.30
C ARG A 3 11.71 3.86 -1.94
N HIS A 4 12.24 2.71 -1.55
CA HIS A 4 11.46 1.56 -1.08
C HIS A 4 12.30 0.74 -0.11
N ALA A 5 11.86 0.64 1.15
CA ALA A 5 12.44 -0.21 2.17
C ALA A 5 11.45 -1.25 2.67
N LEU A 6 11.97 -2.35 3.20
CA LEU A 6 11.21 -3.40 3.88
C LEU A 6 11.63 -3.45 5.34
N PHE A 7 10.67 -3.34 6.24
CA PHE A 7 10.87 -3.56 7.67
C PHE A 7 10.32 -4.93 7.99
N ILE A 8 11.20 -5.87 8.28
CA ILE A 8 10.86 -7.29 8.43
C ILE A 8 10.67 -7.59 9.93
N SER A 9 9.57 -8.25 10.26
CA SER A 9 9.31 -8.75 11.61
C SER A 9 10.40 -9.73 12.03
N THR A 10 10.92 -9.62 13.25
CA THR A 10 11.85 -10.61 13.81
C THR A 10 11.13 -11.86 14.34
N ASN A 11 9.79 -11.83 14.38
CA ASN A 11 8.97 -12.96 14.77
C ASN A 11 8.77 -13.89 13.57
N SER A 12 9.51 -15.01 13.54
CA SER A 12 9.51 -15.98 12.45
C SER A 12 8.16 -16.69 12.25
N GLU A 13 7.26 -16.63 13.22
CA GLU A 13 5.91 -17.21 13.13
C GLU A 13 4.94 -16.33 12.31
N LEU A 14 5.29 -15.07 12.05
CA LEU A 14 4.46 -14.16 11.28
C LEU A 14 4.92 -14.19 9.82
N GLU A 15 4.17 -14.86 8.95
CA GLU A 15 4.50 -14.95 7.53
C GLU A 15 3.77 -13.90 6.70
N SER A 16 2.58 -13.52 7.14
CA SER A 16 1.68 -12.60 6.45
C SER A 16 0.80 -11.83 7.43
N ILE A 17 -0.05 -10.95 6.90
CA ILE A 17 -1.03 -10.23 7.72
C ILE A 17 -2.14 -11.15 8.29
N GLU A 18 -2.36 -12.34 7.72
CA GLU A 18 -3.33 -13.32 8.22
C GLU A 18 -2.92 -13.92 9.58
N ASP A 19 -1.62 -13.96 9.86
CA ASP A 19 -1.06 -14.48 11.11
C ASP A 19 -1.19 -13.48 12.27
N LEU A 20 -1.54 -12.22 11.95
CA LEU A 20 -1.65 -11.16 12.92
C LEU A 20 -2.86 -11.34 13.86
N ARG A 21 -2.64 -11.01 15.13
CA ARG A 21 -3.63 -11.06 16.21
C ARG A 21 -3.45 -9.82 17.09
N PRO A 22 -4.41 -9.45 17.96
CA PRO A 22 -4.30 -8.26 18.81
C PRO A 22 -3.00 -8.17 19.61
N ARG A 23 -2.46 -9.31 20.07
CA ARG A 23 -1.17 -9.40 20.77
C ARG A 23 0.01 -8.86 19.96
N HIS A 24 -0.06 -8.86 18.62
CA HIS A 24 0.99 -8.37 17.73
C HIS A 24 0.89 -6.85 17.45
N ILE A 25 -0.13 -6.15 17.93
CA ILE A 25 -0.31 -4.70 17.66
C ILE A 25 0.89 -3.87 18.12
N LYS A 26 1.52 -4.22 19.25
CA LYS A 26 2.71 -3.51 19.75
C LYS A 26 3.88 -3.60 18.76
N GLU A 27 4.05 -4.75 18.11
CA GLU A 27 5.06 -4.98 17.08
C GLU A 27 4.76 -4.14 15.83
N LEU A 28 3.50 -4.13 15.36
CA LEU A 28 3.09 -3.30 14.23
C LEU A 28 3.31 -1.81 14.49
N LEU A 29 2.96 -1.30 15.67
CA LEU A 29 3.23 0.09 16.05
C LEU A 29 4.72 0.41 16.07
N HIS A 30 5.57 -0.55 16.45
CA HIS A 30 7.02 -0.38 16.40
C HIS A 30 7.55 -0.36 14.95
N MET A 31 7.08 -1.26 14.10
CA MET A 31 7.40 -1.25 12.65
C MET A 31 6.94 0.05 11.99
N GLN A 32 5.74 0.52 12.31
CA GLN A 32 5.19 1.78 11.80
C GLN A 32 6.09 2.96 12.18
N ARG A 33 6.50 3.07 13.45
CA ARG A 33 7.39 4.15 13.90
C ARG A 33 8.72 4.13 13.16
N GLN A 34 9.40 2.99 13.12
CA GLN A 34 10.69 2.87 12.42
C GLN A 34 10.57 3.17 10.93
N GLY A 35 9.49 2.71 10.29
CA GLY A 35 9.21 2.99 8.89
C GLY A 35 8.96 4.47 8.63
N ALA A 36 8.22 5.15 9.52
CA ALA A 36 7.96 6.58 9.43
C ALA A 36 9.21 7.42 9.67
N GLU A 37 10.03 7.07 10.66
CA GLU A 37 11.32 7.71 10.93
C GLU A 37 12.26 7.59 9.73
N TRP A 38 12.35 6.41 9.12
CA TRP A 38 13.12 6.21 7.90
C TRP A 38 12.57 7.04 6.74
N ALA A 39 11.25 7.05 6.52
CA ALA A 39 10.62 7.85 5.48
C ALA A 39 10.91 9.35 5.62
N GLN A 40 10.87 9.87 6.85
CA GLN A 40 11.19 11.26 7.16
C GLN A 40 12.64 11.62 6.76
N GLN A 41 13.59 10.71 6.96
CA GLN A 41 14.98 10.91 6.55
C GLN A 41 15.15 10.98 5.03
N GLN A 42 14.16 10.55 4.25
CA GLN A 42 14.18 10.56 2.79
C GLN A 42 13.33 11.66 2.16
N GLU A 43 12.62 12.47 2.96
CA GLU A 43 11.52 13.35 2.51
C GLU A 43 11.95 14.37 1.44
N ALA A 44 13.18 14.88 1.52
CA ALA A 44 13.72 15.85 0.56
C ALA A 44 13.74 15.35 -0.90
N ASP A 45 13.83 14.02 -1.11
CA ASP A 45 13.94 13.42 -2.45
C ASP A 45 12.58 12.95 -3.03
N VAL A 46 11.50 13.02 -2.25
CA VAL A 46 10.22 12.34 -2.52
C VAL A 46 9.01 13.22 -2.15
N PRO A 47 8.73 14.27 -2.95
CA PRO A 47 7.71 15.29 -2.64
C PRO A 47 6.27 14.75 -2.62
N LEU A 48 6.04 13.56 -3.17
CA LEU A 48 4.73 12.90 -3.16
C LEU A 48 4.47 12.11 -1.87
N GLY A 49 5.48 11.98 -1.00
CA GLY A 49 5.37 11.27 0.27
C GLY A 49 5.53 9.74 0.14
N PHE A 50 5.10 9.04 1.19
CA PHE A 50 5.27 7.60 1.35
C PHE A 50 3.98 6.89 1.72
N ARG A 51 3.89 5.63 1.30
CA ARG A 51 2.91 4.64 1.78
C ARG A 51 3.59 3.64 2.69
N LEU A 52 2.92 3.35 3.80
CA LEU A 52 3.32 2.34 4.77
C LEU A 52 2.24 1.28 4.85
N GLY A 53 2.56 0.04 4.47
CA GLY A 53 1.58 -1.03 4.47
C GLY A 53 2.11 -2.38 4.00
N PHE A 54 1.20 -3.33 3.86
CA PHE A 54 1.49 -4.72 3.52
C PHE A 54 0.82 -5.07 2.21
N HIS A 55 1.39 -6.01 1.48
CA HIS A 55 0.62 -6.72 0.46
C HIS A 55 -0.37 -7.67 1.14
N THR A 56 -1.60 -7.73 0.63
CA THR A 56 -2.64 -8.63 1.13
C THR A 56 -2.16 -10.08 1.07
N VAL A 57 -1.69 -10.51 -0.11
CA VAL A 57 -0.97 -11.78 -0.27
C VAL A 57 0.51 -11.47 -0.52
N PRO A 58 1.43 -11.86 0.38
CA PRO A 58 2.83 -11.47 0.26
C PRO A 58 3.56 -12.25 -0.84
N SER A 59 4.57 -11.63 -1.45
CA SER A 59 5.44 -12.30 -2.43
C SER A 59 6.61 -13.07 -1.81
N MET A 60 6.88 -12.83 -0.53
CA MET A 60 7.92 -13.48 0.26
C MET A 60 7.31 -13.88 1.61
N ARG A 61 7.76 -14.99 2.18
CA ARG A 61 7.42 -15.34 3.57
C ARG A 61 8.09 -14.34 4.52
N GLN A 62 7.62 -14.35 5.77
CA GLN A 62 7.97 -13.41 6.84
C GLN A 62 7.33 -12.04 6.64
N LEU A 63 6.56 -11.60 7.64
CA LEU A 63 5.82 -10.35 7.64
C LEU A 63 6.78 -9.17 7.42
N HIS A 64 6.51 -8.38 6.38
CA HIS A 64 7.33 -7.23 6.03
C HIS A 64 6.47 -6.01 5.70
N LEU A 65 6.72 -4.92 6.41
CA LEU A 65 6.11 -3.63 6.13
C LEU A 65 6.85 -2.98 4.96
N HIS A 66 6.11 -2.66 3.90
CA HIS A 66 6.60 -1.82 2.82
C HIS A 66 6.56 -0.37 3.26
N VAL A 67 7.68 0.33 3.09
CA VAL A 67 7.75 1.79 3.14
C VAL A 67 8.19 2.25 1.76
N VAL A 68 7.24 2.74 0.96
CA VAL A 68 7.44 2.97 -0.48
C VAL A 68 6.99 4.38 -0.86
N SER A 69 7.83 5.09 -1.60
CA SER A 69 7.51 6.45 -2.10
C SER A 69 6.39 6.42 -3.13
N GLU A 70 5.51 7.41 -3.09
CA GLU A 70 4.31 7.49 -3.92
C GLU A 70 4.58 7.85 -5.39
N ASP A 71 5.82 8.21 -5.74
CA ASP A 71 6.20 8.47 -7.14
C ASP A 71 6.11 7.23 -8.04
N PHE A 72 6.21 6.03 -7.45
CA PHE A 72 6.31 4.76 -8.15
C PHE A 72 7.29 4.75 -9.34
N ASP A 73 8.28 5.64 -9.30
CA ASP A 73 9.22 5.92 -10.37
C ASP A 73 10.42 4.99 -10.26
N SER A 74 10.25 3.78 -10.80
CA SER A 74 11.30 2.77 -10.84
C SER A 74 11.25 1.96 -12.13
N HIS A 75 12.42 1.55 -12.62
CA HIS A 75 12.53 0.64 -13.76
C HIS A 75 11.97 -0.76 -13.48
N PHE A 76 11.81 -1.14 -12.21
CA PHE A 76 11.25 -2.43 -11.79
C PHE A 76 9.71 -2.45 -11.75
N MET A 77 9.07 -1.28 -11.82
CA MET A 77 7.61 -1.12 -11.93
C MET A 77 7.17 -1.29 -13.40
N LYS A 78 7.12 -2.55 -13.88
CA LYS A 78 6.96 -2.86 -15.32
C LYS A 78 5.55 -3.28 -15.73
N HIS A 79 4.83 -4.01 -14.87
CA HIS A 79 3.61 -4.71 -15.26
C HIS A 79 2.43 -4.33 -14.37
N LYS A 80 1.22 -4.53 -14.91
CA LYS A 80 -0.06 -4.23 -14.25
C LYS A 80 -0.11 -4.79 -12.82
N LYS A 81 0.34 -6.03 -12.61
CA LYS A 81 0.36 -6.66 -11.28
C LYS A 81 1.20 -5.87 -10.26
N HIS A 82 2.39 -5.39 -10.65
CA HIS A 82 3.22 -4.57 -9.76
C HIS A 82 2.55 -3.23 -9.46
N TRP A 83 1.94 -2.59 -10.47
CA TRP A 83 1.24 -1.33 -10.24
C TRP A 83 0.08 -1.52 -9.27
N ASN A 84 -0.81 -2.47 -9.57
CA ASN A 84 -2.02 -2.72 -8.79
C ASN A 84 -1.69 -3.20 -7.37
N SER A 85 -0.57 -3.90 -7.15
CA SER A 85 -0.19 -4.36 -5.82
C SER A 85 0.13 -3.23 -4.85
N PHE A 86 0.45 -2.03 -5.34
CA PHE A 86 0.72 -0.85 -4.49
C PHE A 86 -0.35 0.24 -4.55
N THR A 87 -1.20 0.22 -5.59
CA THR A 87 -2.13 1.33 -5.91
C THR A 87 -3.60 0.96 -5.76
N THR A 88 -3.91 -0.28 -5.36
CA THR A 88 -5.27 -0.74 -5.05
C THR A 88 -5.36 -1.20 -3.60
N ALA A 89 -6.55 -1.63 -3.16
CA ALA A 89 -6.76 -2.22 -1.84
C ALA A 89 -5.95 -3.51 -1.58
N PHE A 90 -5.25 -4.04 -2.60
CA PHE A 90 -4.27 -5.10 -2.41
C PHE A 90 -3.13 -4.64 -1.47
N PHE A 91 -2.78 -3.35 -1.52
CA PHE A 91 -1.89 -2.73 -0.54
C PHE A 91 -2.70 -2.30 0.68
N ARG A 92 -2.49 -2.96 1.82
CA ARG A 92 -3.18 -2.70 3.09
C ARG A 92 -2.37 -1.71 3.92
N PRO A 93 -2.85 -0.46 4.12
CA PRO A 93 -2.20 0.49 5.02
C PRO A 93 -2.04 -0.11 6.42
N ILE A 94 -0.89 0.13 7.06
CA ILE A 94 -0.63 -0.40 8.40
C ILE A 94 -1.66 0.07 9.43
N THR A 95 -2.19 1.29 9.26
CA THR A 95 -3.26 1.84 10.09
C THR A 95 -4.54 1.00 10.02
N ASP A 96 -4.90 0.56 8.81
CA ASP A 96 -6.13 -0.20 8.56
C ASP A 96 -5.99 -1.62 9.11
N VAL A 97 -4.80 -2.23 8.96
CA VAL A 97 -4.48 -3.53 9.56
C VAL A 97 -4.56 -3.46 11.09
N ILE A 98 -3.98 -2.42 11.71
CA ILE A 98 -4.07 -2.23 13.17
C ILE A 98 -5.54 -2.02 13.60
N HIS A 99 -6.31 -1.25 12.83
CA HIS A 99 -7.72 -1.03 13.11
C HIS A 99 -8.51 -2.35 13.06
N GLU A 100 -8.35 -3.13 11.99
CA GLU A 100 -9.03 -4.41 11.82
C GLU A 100 -8.68 -5.41 12.94
N LEU A 101 -7.42 -5.44 13.38
CA LEU A 101 -7.01 -6.27 14.52
C LEU A 101 -7.69 -5.84 15.82
N ARG A 102 -7.88 -4.53 16.04
CA ARG A 102 -8.57 -4.01 17.23
C ARG A 102 -10.05 -4.31 17.21
N THR A 103 -10.70 -4.24 16.04
CA THR A 103 -12.15 -4.42 15.91
C THR A 103 -12.55 -5.88 15.78
N ASN A 104 -11.82 -6.65 14.98
CA ASN A 104 -12.21 -7.99 14.53
C ASN A 104 -11.35 -9.11 15.14
N GLY A 105 -10.20 -8.78 15.73
CA GLY A 105 -9.27 -9.76 16.30
C GLY A 105 -8.41 -10.51 15.29
N SER A 106 -8.63 -10.32 13.99
CA SER A 106 -7.82 -10.87 12.91
C SER A 106 -7.98 -10.04 11.64
N VAL A 107 -7.05 -10.22 10.70
CA VAL A 107 -7.19 -9.68 9.34
C VAL A 107 -7.87 -10.73 8.46
N ARG A 108 -8.88 -10.32 7.70
CA ARG A 108 -9.56 -11.20 6.73
C ARG A 108 -8.99 -10.97 5.33
N ILE A 109 -8.81 -12.07 4.62
CA ILE A 109 -8.40 -12.07 3.21
C ILE A 109 -9.46 -12.78 2.38
N ASP A 110 -9.92 -12.06 1.36
CA ASP A 110 -10.75 -12.61 0.30
C ASP A 110 -9.85 -12.80 -0.94
N LEU A 111 -9.62 -14.06 -1.29
CA LEU A 111 -8.73 -14.44 -2.40
C LEU A 111 -9.34 -14.10 -3.76
N GLU A 112 -10.67 -14.12 -3.89
CA GLU A 112 -11.35 -13.71 -5.12
C GLU A 112 -11.19 -12.21 -5.32
N GLU A 113 -11.36 -11.44 -4.24
CA GLU A 113 -11.14 -10.00 -4.27
C GLU A 113 -9.69 -9.65 -4.61
N VAL A 114 -8.73 -10.36 -4.02
CA VAL A 114 -7.31 -10.21 -4.35
C VAL A 114 -7.05 -10.42 -5.85
N ALA A 115 -7.61 -11.47 -6.45
CA ALA A 115 -7.44 -11.73 -7.87
C ALA A 115 -8.05 -10.62 -8.73
N ARG A 116 -9.21 -10.09 -8.33
CA ARG A 116 -9.89 -8.95 -9.00
C ARG A 116 -9.06 -7.67 -8.92
N LEU A 117 -8.52 -7.34 -7.75
CA LEU A 117 -7.68 -6.16 -7.54
C LEU A 117 -6.42 -6.20 -8.42
N LEU A 118 -5.75 -7.35 -8.49
CA LEU A 118 -4.53 -7.49 -9.29
C LEU A 118 -4.77 -7.46 -10.81
N SER A 119 -5.96 -7.88 -11.26
CA SER A 119 -6.35 -7.87 -12.68
C SER A 119 -7.03 -6.58 -13.15
N SER A 120 -7.43 -5.73 -12.21
CA SER A 120 -8.11 -4.45 -12.45
C SER A 120 -7.35 -3.54 -13.44
N PRO A 121 -8.05 -2.61 -14.12
CA PRO A 121 -7.39 -1.63 -14.97
C PRO A 121 -6.35 -0.80 -14.21
N VAL A 122 -5.30 -0.35 -14.91
CA VAL A 122 -4.26 0.49 -14.33
C VAL A 122 -4.85 1.87 -14.09
N ARG A 123 -4.98 2.27 -12.83
CA ARG A 123 -5.55 3.57 -12.45
C ARG A 123 -4.58 4.38 -11.60
N CYS A 124 -4.66 5.71 -11.71
CA CYS A 124 -4.01 6.60 -10.76
C CYS A 124 -4.66 6.43 -9.38
N PHE A 125 -3.86 6.20 -8.33
CA PHE A 125 -4.35 6.04 -6.96
C PHE A 125 -4.85 7.34 -6.33
N ARG A 126 -4.70 8.48 -7.02
CA ARG A 126 -5.12 9.81 -6.55
C ARG A 126 -6.43 10.26 -7.19
N CYS A 127 -6.48 10.28 -8.52
CA CYS A 127 -7.65 10.76 -9.28
C CYS A 127 -8.49 9.66 -9.94
N LEU A 128 -8.10 8.39 -9.79
CA LEU A 128 -8.73 7.21 -10.39
C LEU A 128 -8.75 7.18 -11.94
N GLN A 129 -8.09 8.12 -12.62
CA GLN A 129 -7.96 8.09 -14.08
C GLN A 129 -7.32 6.77 -14.53
N GLU A 130 -7.91 6.17 -15.56
CA GLU A 130 -7.48 4.90 -16.13
C GLU A 130 -6.46 5.08 -17.26
N PHE A 131 -5.48 4.18 -17.33
CA PHE A 131 -4.39 4.19 -18.29
C PHE A 131 -4.25 2.83 -18.96
N LYS A 132 -3.87 2.84 -20.24
CA LYS A 132 -3.61 1.59 -21.00
C LYS A 132 -2.33 0.90 -20.53
N THR A 133 -1.32 1.66 -20.11
CA THR A 133 -0.02 1.14 -19.74
C THR A 133 0.48 1.71 -18.41
N VAL A 134 1.35 0.95 -17.72
CA VAL A 134 2.00 1.39 -16.47
C VAL A 134 2.92 2.61 -16.70
N PRO A 135 3.71 2.69 -17.78
CA PRO A 135 4.47 3.91 -18.08
C PRO A 135 3.61 5.18 -18.16
N ASP A 136 2.44 5.13 -18.80
CA ASP A 136 1.55 6.29 -18.90
C ASP A 136 1.04 6.72 -17.51
N ALA A 137 0.65 5.75 -16.68
CA ALA A 137 0.21 6.02 -15.31
C ALA A 137 1.34 6.63 -14.46
N LYS A 138 2.57 6.13 -14.59
CA LYS A 138 3.75 6.70 -13.90
C LYS A 138 4.01 8.14 -14.33
N LEU A 139 3.89 8.44 -15.62
CA LEU A 139 4.07 9.81 -16.13
C LEU A 139 3.01 10.75 -15.53
N HIS A 140 1.75 10.30 -15.48
CA HIS A 140 0.65 11.05 -14.90
C HIS A 140 0.84 11.32 -13.40
N VAL A 141 1.24 10.32 -12.59
CA VAL A 141 1.38 10.49 -11.13
C VAL A 141 2.33 11.62 -10.75
N ARG A 142 3.36 11.87 -11.57
CA ARG A 142 4.35 12.96 -11.33
C ARG A 142 3.74 14.36 -11.34
N THR A 143 2.63 14.56 -12.04
CA THR A 143 1.96 15.85 -12.20
C THR A 143 0.51 15.84 -11.69
N CYS A 144 0.07 14.72 -11.10
CA CYS A 144 -1.28 14.57 -10.58
C CYS A 144 -1.47 15.44 -9.34
N ALA A 145 -2.22 16.54 -9.49
CA ALA A 145 -2.53 17.48 -8.41
C ALA A 145 -3.68 17.01 -7.50
N ALA A 146 -4.39 15.94 -7.88
CA ALA A 146 -5.48 15.40 -7.06
C ALA A 146 -4.94 14.93 -5.72
N SER A 147 -5.62 15.32 -4.64
CA SER A 147 -5.43 14.73 -3.33
C SER A 147 -6.21 13.41 -3.28
N ALA A 148 -5.63 12.37 -2.67
CA ALA A 148 -6.33 11.10 -2.46
C ALA A 148 -7.65 11.24 -1.65
N LEU A 149 -7.92 12.40 -1.04
CA LEU A 149 -9.17 12.70 -0.33
C LEU A 149 -10.34 13.19 -1.20
N GLU A 150 -10.13 13.59 -2.46
CA GLU A 150 -11.20 14.26 -3.24
C GLU A 150 -12.23 13.31 -3.87
N THR A 151 -12.07 11.98 -3.74
CA THR A 151 -12.92 11.03 -4.48
C THR A 151 -14.01 10.35 -3.63
N LEU A 152 -14.09 10.60 -2.33
CA LEU A 152 -15.16 10.06 -1.47
C LEU A 152 -16.36 11.02 -1.29
N THR A 153 -16.27 12.27 -1.73
CA THR A 153 -17.35 13.26 -1.58
C THR A 153 -18.35 13.31 -2.73
N SER A 154 -18.16 12.52 -3.79
CA SER A 154 -19.04 12.55 -4.99
C SER A 154 -20.01 11.38 -5.10
N ALA A 155 -20.08 10.47 -4.11
CA ALA A 155 -20.97 9.30 -4.15
C ALA A 155 -22.22 9.40 -3.25
N GLU A 156 -22.36 10.46 -2.44
CA GLU A 156 -23.56 10.74 -1.65
C GLU A 156 -24.20 12.05 -2.13
N GLY A 157 -24.92 11.98 -3.25
CA GLY A 157 -25.62 13.16 -3.76
C GLY A 157 -26.19 12.97 -5.14
N SER A 158 -27.12 12.01 -5.32
CA SER A 158 -28.04 11.94 -6.46
C SER A 158 -29.12 10.87 -6.20
N GLY A 159 -30.35 11.30 -5.88
CA GLY A 159 -31.58 10.51 -6.06
C GLY A 159 -32.13 9.83 -4.83
#